data_AF-A0A251WWK2-F1
#
_entry.id   AF-A0A251WWK2-F1
#
_cell.length_a   1.000
_cell.length_b   1.000
_cell.length_c   1.000
_cell.angle_alpha   90.00
_cell.angle_beta   90.00
_cell.angle_gamma   90.00
#
_symmetry.space_group_name_H-M   'P 1'
#
loop_
_entity.id
_entity.type
_entity.pdbx_description
1 polymer ?
#
loop_
_entity_poly.entity_id
_entity_poly.type
_entity_poly.pdbx_seq_one_letter_code
_entity_poly.pdbx_strand_id
1 'polypeptide(L)'
;MTTPSQAATAMSEDPLRLFATCSGRLSAHWEHQWLAQDLEPQIEQSQRDQMNALIYTLLSDETASDVLNWRINAKHAHARLLSQASFSFDAEAAEWALKRAQEEVESCLGLMLN
;
A
#
# COMPACT_ATOMS: atom_id res chain seq x y z
N MET A 1 20.32 20.63 27.96
CA MET A 1 19.10 20.51 27.13
C MET A 1 19.56 20.59 25.68
N THR A 2 19.66 19.45 25.02
CA THR A 2 20.14 19.33 23.64
C THR A 2 19.07 18.55 22.88
N THR A 3 18.30 19.25 22.06
CA THR A 3 17.44 18.67 21.03
C THR A 3 18.30 18.44 19.77
N PRO A 4 18.44 17.20 19.28
CA PRO A 4 18.83 16.99 17.90
C PRO A 4 17.61 17.14 17.01
N SER A 5 17.72 18.08 16.08
CA SER A 5 17.00 18.14 14.82
C SER A 5 17.08 16.79 14.09
N GLN A 6 15.94 16.25 13.66
CA GLN A 6 15.92 15.21 12.63
C GLN A 6 14.98 15.63 11.49
N ALA A 7 15.64 15.98 10.39
CA ALA A 7 15.20 15.85 9.01
C ALA A 7 13.90 16.58 8.61
N ALA A 8 14.04 17.88 8.39
CA ALA A 8 13.30 18.54 7.33
C ALA A 8 13.67 17.93 5.96
N THR A 9 13.11 16.76 5.63
CA THR A 9 12.89 16.25 4.26
C THR A 9 11.74 15.24 4.28
N ALA A 10 10.59 15.63 4.83
CA ALA A 10 9.35 15.19 4.20
C ALA A 10 9.27 15.98 2.88
N MET A 11 10.01 15.50 1.88
CA MET A 11 9.83 15.89 0.49
C MET A 11 8.32 15.84 0.26
N SER A 12 7.68 16.99 0.07
CA SER A 12 6.22 17.12 0.09
C SER A 12 5.60 16.00 -0.75
N GLU A 13 5.13 14.94 -0.09
CA GLU A 13 4.61 13.79 -0.80
C GLU A 13 3.39 14.28 -1.55
N ASP A 14 3.38 14.05 -2.87
CA ASP A 14 2.18 14.25 -3.68
C ASP A 14 1.09 13.34 -3.08
N PRO A 15 0.07 13.90 -2.39
CA PRO A 15 -0.91 13.08 -1.68
C PRO A 15 -1.66 12.17 -2.66
N LEU A 16 -1.87 12.63 -3.91
CA LEU A 16 -2.54 11.84 -4.93
C LEU A 16 -1.73 10.58 -5.27
N ARG A 17 -0.40 10.72 -5.44
CA ARG A 17 0.49 9.58 -5.67
C ARG A 17 0.57 8.64 -4.47
N LEU A 18 0.58 9.19 -3.26
CA LEU A 18 0.58 8.41 -2.02
C LEU A 18 -0.70 7.57 -1.91
N PHE A 19 -1.88 8.19 -2.04
CA PHE A 19 -3.17 7.49 -1.98
C PHE A 19 -3.32 6.47 -3.11
N ALA A 20 -2.88 6.80 -4.34
CA ALA A 20 -2.85 5.87 -5.46
C ALA A 20 -1.98 4.64 -5.18
N THR A 21 -0.79 4.84 -4.60
CA THR A 21 0.12 3.75 -4.23
C THR A 21 -0.51 2.86 -3.15
N CYS A 22 -1.11 3.46 -2.11
CA CYS A 22 -1.78 2.72 -1.05
C CYS A 22 -3.02 1.96 -1.52
N SER A 23 -3.85 2.56 -2.37
CA SER A 23 -4.99 1.90 -3.03
C SER A 23 -4.54 0.64 -3.79
N GLY A 24 -3.42 0.72 -4.51
CA GLY A 24 -2.85 -0.43 -5.23
C GLY A 24 -2.40 -1.57 -4.30
N ARG A 25 -1.66 -1.25 -3.23
CA ARG A 25 -1.18 -2.22 -2.24
C ARG A 25 -2.32 -2.94 -1.51
N LEU A 26 -3.27 -2.18 -0.98
CA LEU A 26 -4.44 -2.72 -0.27
C LEU A 26 -5.28 -3.61 -1.19
N SER A 27 -5.40 -3.26 -2.48
CA SER A 27 -6.09 -4.11 -3.46
C SER A 27 -5.38 -5.46 -3.65
N ALA A 28 -4.04 -5.48 -3.75
CA ALA A 28 -3.30 -6.73 -3.85
C ALA A 28 -3.40 -7.57 -2.57
N HIS A 29 -3.36 -6.94 -1.40
CA HIS A 29 -3.44 -7.61 -0.11
C HIS A 29 -4.79 -8.32 0.07
N TRP A 30 -5.89 -7.59 -0.17
CA TRP A 30 -7.24 -8.12 -0.07
C TRP A 30 -7.49 -9.26 -1.07
N GLU A 31 -7.03 -9.13 -2.32
CA GLU A 31 -7.13 -10.20 -3.32
C GLU A 31 -6.36 -11.47 -2.90
N HIS A 32 -5.20 -11.31 -2.28
CA HIS A 32 -4.41 -12.43 -1.79
C HIS A 32 -5.08 -13.14 -0.61
N GLN A 33 -5.61 -12.39 0.37
CA GLN A 33 -6.37 -12.94 1.50
C GLN A 33 -7.63 -13.69 1.03
N TRP A 34 -8.35 -13.14 0.05
CA TRP A 34 -9.48 -13.84 -0.58
C TRP A 34 -9.05 -15.20 -1.13
N LEU A 35 -7.98 -15.24 -1.93
CA LEU A 35 -7.46 -16.49 -2.52
C LEU A 35 -7.03 -17.51 -1.45
N ALA A 36 -6.52 -17.03 -0.32
CA ALA A 36 -6.12 -17.86 0.81
C ALA A 36 -7.32 -18.38 1.64
N GLN A 37 -8.55 -17.94 1.36
CA GLN A 37 -9.75 -18.20 2.16
C GLN A 37 -9.62 -17.76 3.64
N ASP A 38 -8.79 -16.75 3.88
CA ASP A 38 -8.64 -16.16 5.21
C ASP A 38 -9.81 -15.18 5.46
N LEU A 39 -10.65 -15.49 6.44
CA LEU A 39 -11.95 -14.83 6.65
C LEU A 39 -11.84 -13.69 7.67
N GLU A 40 -11.05 -12.65 7.38
CA GLU A 40 -11.17 -11.31 8.00
C GLU A 40 -10.88 -10.18 6.95
N PRO A 41 -11.61 -10.07 5.81
CA PRO A 41 -11.22 -9.17 4.70
C PRO A 41 -11.88 -7.78 4.72
N GLN A 42 -12.71 -7.49 5.73
CA GLN A 42 -13.64 -6.35 5.73
C GLN A 42 -12.95 -5.02 6.05
N ILE A 43 -11.89 -5.08 6.85
CA ILE A 43 -11.12 -3.92 7.27
C ILE A 43 -10.40 -3.37 6.04
N GLU A 44 -9.54 -4.17 5.40
CA GLU A 44 -8.71 -3.75 4.26
C GLU A 44 -9.54 -3.29 3.05
N GLN A 45 -10.70 -3.90 2.82
CA GLN A 45 -11.64 -3.45 1.79
C GLN A 45 -12.14 -2.02 2.07
N SER A 46 -12.55 -1.75 3.31
CA SER A 46 -13.00 -0.41 3.73
C SER A 46 -11.90 0.63 3.59
N GLN A 47 -10.66 0.30 3.96
CA GLN A 47 -9.54 1.24 3.82
C GLN A 47 -9.12 1.48 2.37
N ARG A 48 -9.16 0.43 1.53
CA ARG A 48 -8.99 0.59 0.09
C ARG A 48 -10.03 1.56 -0.48
N ASP A 49 -11.28 1.46 -0.05
CA ASP A 49 -12.36 2.31 -0.52
C ASP A 49 -12.21 3.76 -0.03
N GLN A 50 -11.72 3.97 1.20
CA GLN A 50 -11.35 5.30 1.70
C GLN A 50 -10.21 5.94 0.87
N MET A 51 -9.17 5.18 0.53
CA MET A 51 -8.11 5.65 -0.36
C MET A 51 -8.65 6.02 -1.74
N ASN A 52 -9.56 5.22 -2.29
CA ASN A 52 -10.21 5.54 -3.57
C ASN A 52 -11.02 6.84 -3.48
N ALA A 53 -11.72 7.08 -2.37
CA ALA A 53 -12.45 8.33 -2.16
C ALA A 53 -11.52 9.55 -2.17
N LEU A 54 -10.36 9.47 -1.49
CA LEU A 54 -9.35 10.54 -1.48
C LEU A 54 -8.70 10.75 -2.86
N ILE A 55 -8.53 9.70 -3.65
CA ILE A 55 -8.07 9.84 -5.04
C ILE A 55 -9.11 10.62 -5.85
N TYR A 56 -10.40 10.27 -5.74
CA TYR A 56 -11.46 10.92 -6.51
C TYR A 56 -11.65 12.40 -6.17
N THR A 57 -11.27 12.86 -4.97
CA THR A 57 -11.32 14.29 -4.62
C THR A 57 -10.19 15.11 -5.24
N LEU A 58 -9.06 14.47 -5.58
CA LEU A 58 -7.85 15.12 -6.09
C LEU A 58 -7.62 14.87 -7.59
N LEU A 59 -8.31 13.88 -8.17
CA LEU A 59 -8.16 13.46 -9.55
C LEU A 59 -8.56 14.57 -10.52
N SER A 60 -7.73 14.76 -11.55
CA SER A 60 -8.02 15.58 -12.73
C SER A 60 -7.81 14.76 -14.01
N ASP A 61 -8.34 15.23 -15.13
CA ASP A 61 -8.13 14.56 -16.42
C ASP A 61 -6.65 14.44 -16.78
N GLU A 62 -5.84 15.45 -16.40
CA GLU A 62 -4.39 15.48 -16.63
C GLU A 62 -3.63 14.43 -15.82
N THR A 63 -4.13 14.07 -14.63
CA THR A 63 -3.46 13.15 -13.70
C THR A 63 -4.00 11.72 -13.78
N ALA A 64 -5.11 11.50 -14.48
CA ALA A 64 -5.82 10.21 -14.47
C ALA A 64 -4.98 9.02 -14.96
N SER A 65 -4.19 9.21 -16.02
CA SER A 65 -3.32 8.15 -16.53
C SER A 65 -2.21 7.80 -15.52
N ASP A 66 -1.60 8.81 -14.90
CA ASP A 66 -0.54 8.62 -13.91
C ASP A 66 -1.05 7.92 -12.66
N VAL A 67 -2.23 8.33 -12.17
CA VAL A 67 -2.91 7.69 -11.03
C VAL A 67 -3.17 6.21 -11.28
N LEU A 68 -3.67 5.87 -12.47
CA LEU A 68 -3.89 4.48 -12.84
C LEU A 68 -2.57 3.70 -12.87
N ASN A 69 -1.52 4.27 -13.47
CA ASN A 69 -0.20 3.66 -13.53
C ASN A 69 0.39 3.43 -12.14
N TRP A 70 0.28 4.39 -11.22
CA TRP A 70 0.76 4.23 -9.84
C TRP A 70 0.02 3.11 -9.12
N ARG A 71 -1.30 3.03 -9.26
CA ARG A 71 -2.12 1.96 -8.66
C ARG A 71 -1.72 0.58 -9.19
N ILE A 72 -1.59 0.44 -10.51
CA ILE A 72 -1.21 -0.81 -11.17
C ILE A 72 0.19 -1.24 -10.72
N ASN A 73 1.17 -0.34 -10.77
CA ASN A 73 2.55 -0.64 -10.40
C ASN A 73 2.67 -1.05 -8.92
N ALA A 74 2.00 -0.32 -8.02
CA ALA A 74 1.99 -0.62 -6.60
C ALA A 74 1.31 -1.98 -6.32
N LYS A 75 0.18 -2.25 -6.99
CA LYS A 75 -0.52 -3.54 -6.88
C LYS A 75 0.36 -4.70 -7.32
N HIS A 76 1.01 -4.60 -8.48
CA HIS A 76 1.91 -5.66 -8.96
C HIS A 76 3.13 -5.86 -8.06
N ALA A 77 3.74 -4.78 -7.58
CA ALA A 77 4.88 -4.88 -6.67
C ALA A 77 4.48 -5.57 -5.35
N HIS A 78 3.33 -5.21 -4.78
CA HIS A 78 2.85 -5.82 -3.55
C HIS A 78 2.42 -7.29 -3.74
N ALA A 79 1.74 -7.61 -4.85
CA ALA A 79 1.40 -8.98 -5.19
C ALA A 79 2.64 -9.88 -5.35
N ARG A 80 3.77 -9.33 -5.83
CA ARG A 80 5.04 -10.06 -5.89
C ARG A 80 5.60 -10.39 -4.50
N LEU A 81 5.54 -9.45 -3.56
CA LEU A 81 5.95 -9.71 -2.16
C LEU A 81 5.08 -10.82 -1.56
N LEU A 82 3.76 -10.75 -1.72
CA LEU A 82 2.84 -11.77 -1.22
C LEU A 82 3.09 -13.14 -1.86
N SER A 83 3.29 -13.18 -3.18
CA SER A 83 3.63 -14.41 -3.89
C SER A 83 4.97 -15.01 -3.42
N GLN A 84 5.98 -14.18 -3.18
CA GLN A 84 7.25 -14.62 -2.64
C GLN A 84 7.12 -15.15 -1.21
N ALA A 85 6.32 -14.48 -0.38
CA ALA A 85 6.03 -14.91 0.99
C ALA A 85 5.33 -16.29 1.02
N SER A 86 4.39 -16.55 0.12
CA SER A 86 3.62 -17.80 0.11
C SER A 86 4.31 -18.97 -0.59
N PHE A 87 5.14 -18.70 -1.61
CA PHE A 87 5.59 -19.73 -2.54
C PHE A 87 7.11 -19.85 -2.72
N SER A 88 7.91 -19.05 -2.01
CA SER A 88 9.38 -19.18 -2.06
C SER A 88 9.86 -20.48 -1.42
N PHE A 89 10.87 -21.11 -2.03
CA PHE A 89 11.60 -22.25 -1.43
C PHE A 89 12.72 -21.79 -0.48
N ASP A 90 13.10 -20.52 -0.54
CA ASP A 90 14.01 -19.88 0.39
C ASP A 90 13.21 -19.26 1.53
N ALA A 91 13.43 -19.78 2.75
CA ALA A 91 12.71 -19.38 3.96
C ALA A 91 13.05 -17.96 4.40
N GLU A 92 14.31 -17.52 4.25
CA GLU A 92 14.73 -16.16 4.61
C GLU A 92 14.07 -15.15 3.66
N ALA A 93 14.04 -15.48 2.37
CA ALA A 93 13.39 -14.66 1.36
C ALA A 93 11.86 -14.58 1.57
N ALA A 94 11.22 -15.68 2.01
CA ALA A 94 9.80 -15.71 2.34
C ALA A 94 9.48 -14.83 3.56
N GLU A 95 10.26 -14.96 4.64
CA GLU A 95 10.08 -14.18 5.87
C GLU A 95 10.29 -12.68 5.62
N TRP A 96 11.34 -12.32 4.88
CA TRP A 96 11.58 -10.94 4.47
C TRP A 96 10.42 -10.37 3.67
N ALA A 97 9.91 -11.12 2.68
CA ALA A 97 8.83 -10.66 1.83
C ALA A 97 7.52 -10.45 2.60
N LEU A 98 7.22 -11.35 3.55
CA LEU A 98 6.06 -11.22 4.44
C LEU A 98 6.17 -9.96 5.30
N LYS A 99 7.30 -9.78 6.00
CA LYS A 99 7.54 -8.61 6.83
C LYS A 99 7.43 -7.32 6.02
N ARG A 100 8.03 -7.30 4.82
CA ARG A 100 7.97 -6.14 3.94
C ARG A 100 6.54 -5.85 3.48
N ALA A 101 5.76 -6.86 3.14
CA ALA A 101 4.36 -6.67 2.78
C ALA A 101 3.55 -6.08 3.94
N GLN A 102 3.74 -6.58 5.16
CA GLN A 102 3.06 -6.07 6.36
C GLN A 102 3.41 -4.61 6.64
N GLU A 103 4.69 -4.24 6.64
CA GLU A 103 5.14 -2.86 6.85
C GLU A 103 4.52 -1.87 5.84
N GLU A 104 4.40 -2.27 4.57
CA GLU A 104 3.85 -1.43 3.52
C GLU A 104 2.33 -1.23 3.64
N VAL A 105 1.62 -2.23 4.15
CA VAL A 105 0.19 -2.14 4.48
C VAL A 105 0.00 -1.28 5.72
N GLU A 106 0.73 -1.54 6.80
CA GLU A 106 0.67 -0.76 8.04
C GLU A 106 0.96 0.72 7.79
N SER A 107 1.96 1.03 6.97
CA SER A 107 2.26 2.41 6.56
C SER A 107 1.08 3.08 5.85
N CYS A 108 0.35 2.35 5.01
CA CYS A 108 -0.84 2.86 4.34
C CYS A 108 -2.02 3.02 5.30
N LEU A 109 -2.18 2.10 6.25
CA LEU A 109 -3.23 2.17 7.26
C LEU A 109 -3.02 3.33 8.24
N GLY A 110 -1.76 3.65 8.57
CA GLY A 110 -1.40 4.78 9.41
C GLY A 110 -1.86 6.15 8.87
N LEU A 111 -2.13 6.27 7.57
CA LEU A 111 -2.64 7.49 6.95
C LEU A 111 -4.13 7.77 7.28
N MET A 112 -4.88 6.76 7.73
CA MET A 112 -6.31 6.86 8.05
C MET A 112 -6.60 7.06 9.54
N LEU A 113 -5.56 7.08 10.39
CA LEU A 113 -5.70 7.22 11.85
C LEU A 113 -5.66 8.68 12.36
N ASN A 114 -6.06 9.64 11.52
CA ASN A 114 -6.22 11.04 11.90
C ASN A 114 -7.70 11.44 12.01
#